data_AF-A0A960SYP9-F1
#
_entry.id   AF-A0A960SYP9-F1
#
_cell.length_a   1.000
_cell.length_b   1.000
_cell.length_c   1.000
_cell.angle_alpha   90.00
_cell.angle_beta   90.00
_cell.angle_gamma   90.00
#
_symmetry.space_group_name_H-M   'P 1'
#
loop_
_entity.id
_entity.type
_entity.pdbx_description
1 polymer ?
#
loop_
_entity_poly.entity_id
_entity_poly.type
_entity_poly.pdbx_seq_one_letter_code
_entity_poly.pdbx_strand_id
1 'polypeptide(L)'
;STCDWHHPDFPLTSPGGKKKRETHNLDRYTEYLKEQTKELLSYGPLFTLWYDVPQQFDKTRGAGIINMARAIQPDIVINNRTGHPGDYDTPEQRIGGFQIDRPWETCMTICKQWAWKPNDTMKSLKECLQTLIRTNGGDGNLLFNVGPEPSGVIEPRQVERLKEMGAWLAKNGESLYGTRGGPWKPASHVVSTRKGDKIYVHLLRKVEGPVTLPALPVAITSAKVLNGPSVAHSVKDDILSLEVPANAWDEIDTIVELTISGDSMEIAPLKASAQSNIPGAKATASVIYGNNPEFAADMVLDGDLDTRWATPNGTKKCWLQIDFTKETTFSGIQIEEAWAGHSSRVKKFELQKKSANGWETFHSGGGLGAHFKATFEPVTTSAIRLNILNASEGPTIKEVMLIQGK
;
A
#
# COMPACT_ATOMS: atom_id res chain seq x y z
N SER A 1 2.84 -22.35 -10.33
CA SER A 1 3.65 -21.28 -10.95
C SER A 1 3.59 -21.42 -12.46
N THR A 2 3.55 -20.32 -13.22
CA THR A 2 3.61 -20.37 -14.70
C THR A 2 5.01 -20.78 -15.16
N CYS A 3 6.05 -20.20 -14.55
CA CYS A 3 7.42 -20.60 -14.80
C CYS A 3 7.87 -21.74 -13.88
N ASP A 4 8.61 -22.69 -14.43
CA ASP A 4 9.28 -23.76 -13.67
C ASP A 4 10.74 -23.81 -14.07
N TRP A 5 11.61 -23.31 -13.20
CA TRP A 5 13.04 -23.25 -13.48
C TRP A 5 13.76 -24.61 -13.38
N HIS A 6 13.08 -25.65 -12.89
CA HIS A 6 13.61 -27.00 -12.78
C HIS A 6 13.27 -27.82 -14.03
N HIS A 7 12.04 -27.72 -14.54
CA HIS A 7 11.56 -28.50 -15.67
C HIS A 7 12.48 -28.32 -16.91
N PRO A 8 12.97 -29.41 -17.55
CA PRO A 8 13.94 -29.31 -18.64
C PRO A 8 13.41 -28.59 -19.88
N ASP A 9 12.10 -28.63 -20.09
CA ASP A 9 11.45 -27.95 -21.21
C ASP A 9 11.19 -26.47 -21.01
N PHE A 10 11.29 -25.98 -19.78
CA PHE A 10 11.15 -24.56 -19.53
C PHE A 10 12.46 -23.82 -19.89
N PRO A 11 12.42 -22.70 -20.64
CA PRO A 11 13.63 -22.12 -21.21
C PRO A 11 14.64 -21.56 -20.21
N LEU A 12 14.23 -21.22 -18.98
CA LEU A 12 15.05 -20.49 -18.02
C LEU A 12 15.36 -21.32 -16.78
N THR A 13 16.52 -21.08 -16.15
CA THR A 13 16.98 -21.87 -15.00
C THR A 13 16.92 -21.11 -13.67
N SER A 14 17.03 -21.87 -12.58
CA SER A 14 17.02 -21.34 -11.22
C SER A 14 18.38 -20.74 -10.85
N PRO A 15 18.43 -19.74 -9.96
CA PRO A 15 17.32 -18.94 -9.46
C PRO A 15 17.04 -17.73 -10.36
N GLY A 16 15.77 -17.33 -10.45
CA GLY A 16 15.36 -16.06 -11.06
C GLY A 16 15.21 -16.09 -12.57
N GLY A 17 15.46 -17.22 -13.25
CA GLY A 17 15.41 -17.30 -14.70
C GLY A 17 16.58 -16.57 -15.39
N LYS A 18 17.73 -16.44 -14.70
CA LYS A 18 18.87 -15.62 -15.16
C LYS A 18 19.66 -16.22 -16.33
N LYS A 19 19.57 -17.54 -16.53
CA LYS A 19 20.25 -18.24 -17.62
C LYS A 19 19.22 -18.96 -18.46
N LYS A 20 19.42 -18.93 -19.78
CA LYS A 20 18.64 -19.70 -20.75
C LYS A 20 19.29 -21.06 -20.97
N ARG A 21 18.48 -22.12 -21.04
CA ARG A 21 18.93 -23.47 -21.39
C ARG A 21 19.25 -23.55 -22.87
N GLU A 22 20.30 -24.28 -23.21
CA GLU A 22 20.65 -24.59 -24.60
C GLU A 22 19.54 -25.39 -25.29
N THR A 23 18.99 -26.38 -24.58
CA THR A 23 17.89 -27.23 -25.03
C THR A 23 16.67 -27.03 -24.14
N HIS A 24 15.52 -26.75 -24.77
CA HIS A 24 14.22 -26.58 -24.13
C HIS A 24 13.10 -26.71 -25.17
N ASN A 25 11.86 -26.95 -24.74
CA ASN A 25 10.70 -26.99 -25.62
C ASN A 25 9.48 -26.41 -24.90
N LEU A 26 9.27 -25.10 -25.07
CA LEU A 26 8.21 -24.39 -24.37
C LEU A 26 6.80 -24.90 -24.71
N ASP A 27 6.59 -25.44 -25.92
CA ASP A 27 5.31 -26.03 -26.31
C ASP A 27 5.03 -27.31 -25.53
N ARG A 28 6.03 -28.21 -25.42
CA ARG A 28 5.92 -29.41 -24.59
C ARG A 28 5.69 -29.06 -23.11
N TYR A 29 6.39 -28.04 -22.59
CA TYR A 29 6.16 -27.53 -21.24
C TYR A 29 4.73 -26.96 -21.07
N THR A 30 4.18 -26.30 -22.08
CA THR A 30 2.84 -25.72 -22.01
C THR A 30 1.78 -26.80 -21.87
N GLU A 31 1.91 -27.90 -22.61
CA GLU A 31 1.00 -29.04 -22.45
C GLU A 31 1.18 -29.70 -21.08
N TYR A 32 2.41 -29.87 -20.59
CA TYR A 32 2.66 -30.31 -19.20
C TYR A 32 1.95 -29.43 -18.16
N LEU A 33 2.08 -28.10 -18.26
CA LEU A 33 1.44 -27.16 -17.35
C LEU A 33 -0.10 -27.23 -17.42
N LYS A 34 -0.66 -27.43 -18.63
CA LYS A 34 -2.11 -27.65 -18.79
C LYS A 34 -2.55 -28.95 -18.13
N GLU A 35 -1.84 -30.05 -18.30
CA GLU A 35 -2.19 -31.33 -17.65
C GLU A 35 -2.11 -31.22 -16.11
N GLN A 36 -1.06 -30.62 -15.56
CA GLN A 36 -0.97 -30.32 -14.12
C GLN A 36 -2.12 -29.42 -13.64
N THR A 37 -2.51 -28.42 -14.44
CA THR A 37 -3.67 -27.58 -14.14
C THR A 37 -4.97 -28.39 -14.12
N LYS A 38 -5.18 -29.32 -15.07
CA LYS A 38 -6.36 -30.20 -15.09
C LYS A 38 -6.41 -31.11 -13.87
N GLU A 39 -5.27 -31.66 -13.45
CA GLU A 39 -5.17 -32.44 -12.22
C GLU A 39 -5.63 -31.62 -11.01
N LEU A 40 -5.17 -30.37 -10.87
CA LEU A 40 -5.59 -29.48 -9.77
C LEU A 40 -7.08 -29.12 -9.84
N LEU A 41 -7.63 -28.94 -11.03
CA LEU A 41 -9.07 -28.65 -11.22
C LEU A 41 -9.97 -29.87 -10.90
N SER A 42 -9.39 -31.06 -10.68
CA SER A 42 -10.14 -32.26 -10.31
C SER A 42 -10.44 -32.38 -8.80
N TYR A 43 -9.85 -31.53 -7.96
CA TYR A 43 -10.03 -31.58 -6.49
C TYR A 43 -11.38 -31.03 -5.99
N GLY A 44 -12.31 -30.74 -6.91
CA GLY A 44 -13.61 -30.12 -6.62
C GLY A 44 -13.66 -28.65 -7.05
N PRO A 45 -14.80 -27.95 -6.79
CA PRO A 45 -14.97 -26.56 -7.21
C PRO A 45 -13.96 -25.66 -6.49
N LEU A 46 -13.10 -25.03 -7.28
CA LEU A 46 -12.11 -24.06 -6.81
C LEU A 46 -12.65 -22.65 -7.02
N PHE A 47 -12.44 -21.77 -6.04
CA PHE A 47 -12.77 -20.36 -6.18
C PHE A 47 -11.79 -19.64 -7.11
N THR A 48 -10.50 -19.95 -6.98
CA THR A 48 -9.43 -19.26 -7.72
C THR A 48 -8.33 -20.22 -8.13
N LEU A 49 -7.67 -19.91 -9.24
CA LEU A 49 -6.39 -20.51 -9.61
C LEU A 49 -5.37 -19.39 -9.82
N TRP A 50 -4.38 -19.35 -8.93
CA TRP A 50 -3.40 -18.28 -8.87
C TRP A 50 -2.10 -18.67 -9.58
N TYR A 51 -1.75 -17.95 -10.62
CA TYR A 51 -0.51 -18.15 -11.37
C TYR A 51 0.57 -17.17 -10.91
N ASP A 52 1.83 -17.59 -10.93
CA ASP A 52 2.97 -16.73 -10.63
C ASP A 52 3.62 -16.20 -11.92
N VAL A 53 4.81 -15.60 -11.86
CA VAL A 53 5.47 -14.85 -12.95
C VAL A 53 5.32 -15.53 -14.32
N PRO A 54 4.80 -14.81 -15.34
CA PRO A 54 4.49 -15.39 -16.64
C PRO A 54 5.73 -15.65 -17.51
N GLN A 55 6.94 -15.79 -16.96
CA GLN A 55 8.17 -15.80 -17.77
C GLN A 55 8.04 -16.71 -19.01
N GLN A 56 8.36 -16.19 -20.19
CA GLN A 56 8.23 -16.87 -21.50
C GLN A 56 6.80 -17.12 -22.00
N PHE A 57 5.76 -16.89 -21.19
CA PHE A 57 4.37 -17.00 -21.60
C PHE A 57 3.86 -15.65 -22.09
N ASP A 58 3.47 -15.61 -23.36
CA ASP A 58 2.79 -14.48 -23.95
C ASP A 58 1.28 -14.53 -23.67
N LYS A 59 0.57 -13.50 -24.16
CA LYS A 59 -0.88 -13.37 -24.01
C LYS A 59 -1.64 -14.56 -24.61
N THR A 60 -1.19 -15.09 -25.74
CA THR A 60 -1.87 -16.19 -26.45
C THR A 60 -1.76 -17.49 -25.68
N ARG A 61 -0.55 -17.81 -25.20
CA ARG A 61 -0.29 -19.02 -24.41
C ARG A 61 -1.00 -18.98 -23.06
N GLY A 62 -0.95 -17.83 -22.38
CA GLY A 62 -1.69 -17.60 -21.14
C GLY A 62 -3.21 -17.74 -21.32
N ALA A 63 -3.76 -17.17 -22.40
CA ALA A 63 -5.18 -17.31 -22.74
C ALA A 63 -5.57 -18.77 -22.96
N GLY A 64 -4.73 -19.56 -23.62
CA GLY A 64 -4.97 -20.99 -23.85
C GLY A 64 -5.11 -21.79 -22.54
N ILE A 65 -4.36 -21.43 -21.50
CA ILE A 65 -4.49 -22.04 -20.17
C ILE A 65 -5.79 -21.62 -19.50
N ILE A 66 -6.10 -20.32 -19.49
CA ILE A 66 -7.33 -19.78 -18.88
C ILE A 66 -8.58 -20.39 -19.53
N ASN A 67 -8.63 -20.44 -20.86
CA ASN A 67 -9.77 -20.99 -21.59
C ASN A 67 -9.98 -22.48 -21.27
N MET A 68 -8.89 -23.23 -21.15
CA MET A 68 -8.96 -24.64 -20.75
C MET A 68 -9.48 -24.79 -19.31
N ALA A 69 -8.97 -23.99 -18.37
CA ALA A 69 -9.42 -24.01 -16.98
C ALA A 69 -10.93 -23.70 -16.87
N ARG A 70 -11.40 -22.68 -17.62
CA ARG A 70 -12.82 -22.28 -17.65
C ARG A 70 -13.73 -23.29 -18.35
N ALA A 71 -13.22 -24.07 -19.30
CA ALA A 71 -13.98 -25.17 -19.89
C ALA A 71 -14.29 -26.27 -18.86
N ILE A 72 -13.48 -26.39 -17.81
CA ILE A 72 -13.64 -27.38 -16.72
C ILE A 72 -14.41 -26.77 -15.55
N GLN A 73 -14.04 -25.56 -15.13
CA GLN A 73 -14.69 -24.81 -14.05
C GLN A 73 -15.06 -23.41 -14.54
N PRO A 74 -16.28 -23.18 -15.05
CA PRO A 74 -16.68 -21.91 -15.68
C PRO A 74 -16.59 -20.69 -14.76
N ASP A 75 -16.80 -20.88 -13.45
CA ASP A 75 -16.85 -19.81 -12.46
C ASP A 75 -15.47 -19.51 -11.82
N ILE A 76 -14.39 -20.16 -12.27
CA ILE A 76 -13.07 -19.99 -11.67
C ILE A 76 -12.49 -18.60 -11.95
N VAL A 77 -12.00 -17.95 -10.89
CA VAL A 77 -11.34 -16.64 -10.99
C VAL A 77 -9.83 -16.85 -11.16
N ILE A 78 -9.21 -16.14 -12.12
CA ILE A 78 -7.78 -16.30 -12.42
C ILE A 78 -7.08 -14.94 -12.46
N ASN A 79 -5.91 -14.85 -11.83
CA ASN A 79 -5.12 -13.61 -11.78
C ASN A 79 -4.42 -13.26 -13.12
N ASN A 80 -3.87 -12.04 -13.22
CA ASN A 80 -3.21 -11.52 -14.42
C ASN A 80 -1.78 -12.04 -14.69
N ARG A 81 -1.38 -13.15 -14.07
CA ARG A 81 0.03 -13.63 -14.08
C ARG A 81 0.28 -14.86 -14.97
N THR A 82 -0.67 -15.25 -15.81
CA THR A 82 -0.48 -16.28 -16.84
C THR A 82 0.21 -15.76 -18.11
N GLY A 83 0.38 -14.44 -18.23
CA GLY A 83 0.75 -13.74 -19.47
C GLY A 83 -0.46 -13.10 -20.16
N HIS A 84 -1.67 -13.49 -19.74
CA HIS A 84 -2.94 -12.88 -20.11
C HIS A 84 -3.46 -11.96 -18.99
N PRO A 85 -4.25 -10.91 -19.27
CA PRO A 85 -4.79 -10.01 -18.25
C PRO A 85 -5.60 -10.68 -17.13
N GLY A 86 -6.15 -11.88 -17.33
CA GLY A 86 -6.98 -12.57 -16.33
C GLY A 86 -8.19 -11.76 -15.87
N ASP A 87 -8.68 -12.05 -14.67
CA ASP A 87 -9.87 -11.43 -14.06
C ASP A 87 -9.52 -10.24 -13.16
N TYR A 88 -8.35 -10.27 -12.52
CA TYR A 88 -7.93 -9.24 -11.57
C TYR A 88 -6.42 -8.98 -11.60
N ASP A 89 -6.05 -7.76 -11.19
CA ASP A 89 -4.65 -7.34 -11.11
C ASP A 89 -4.01 -7.75 -9.78
N THR A 90 -2.69 -8.02 -9.77
CA THR A 90 -1.97 -8.44 -8.55
C THR A 90 -0.85 -7.47 -8.15
N PRO A 91 -1.15 -6.40 -7.39
CA PRO A 91 -0.13 -5.59 -6.72
C PRO A 91 0.65 -6.44 -5.69
N GLU A 92 1.76 -7.03 -6.12
CA GLU A 92 2.61 -7.85 -5.26
C GLU A 92 3.48 -7.00 -4.32
N GLN A 93 3.48 -7.33 -3.02
CA GLN A 93 4.28 -6.66 -1.97
C GLN A 93 4.04 -5.13 -1.86
N ARG A 94 2.92 -4.66 -2.39
CA ARG A 94 2.47 -3.27 -2.28
C ARG A 94 0.95 -3.22 -2.28
N ILE A 95 0.39 -2.19 -1.66
CA ILE A 95 -1.05 -1.95 -1.68
C ILE A 95 -1.44 -1.38 -3.06
N GLY A 96 -2.51 -1.91 -3.66
CA GLY A 96 -3.09 -1.37 -4.89
C GLY A 96 -3.61 0.06 -4.72
N GLY A 97 -3.75 0.77 -5.85
CA GLY A 97 -4.41 2.08 -5.86
C GLY A 97 -5.93 1.92 -5.87
N PHE A 98 -6.65 3.03 -5.67
CA PHE A 98 -8.11 3.02 -5.78
C PHE A 98 -8.56 2.70 -7.21
N GLN A 99 -9.38 1.67 -7.37
CA GLN A 99 -9.99 1.32 -8.66
C GLN A 99 -11.27 0.52 -8.44
N ILE A 100 -12.35 0.93 -9.09
CA ILE A 100 -13.66 0.27 -9.02
C ILE A 100 -14.08 -0.42 -10.32
N ASP A 101 -13.33 -0.19 -11.42
CA ASP A 101 -13.66 -0.70 -12.76
C ASP A 101 -13.11 -2.11 -13.02
N ARG A 102 -12.05 -2.48 -12.31
CA ARG A 102 -11.40 -3.78 -12.42
C ARG A 102 -10.92 -4.25 -11.05
N PRO A 103 -11.29 -5.46 -10.61
CA PRO A 103 -10.83 -6.00 -9.34
C PRO A 103 -9.31 -6.13 -9.30
N TRP A 104 -8.76 -6.02 -8.10
CA TRP A 104 -7.36 -6.28 -7.84
C TRP A 104 -7.17 -6.90 -6.45
N GLU A 105 -6.08 -7.64 -6.30
CA GLU A 105 -5.73 -8.34 -5.07
C GLU A 105 -4.27 -8.03 -4.71
N THR A 106 -4.08 -7.31 -3.61
CA THR A 106 -2.75 -7.15 -3.04
C THR A 106 -2.35 -8.49 -2.41
N CYS A 107 -1.28 -9.08 -2.92
CA CYS A 107 -0.63 -10.22 -2.26
C CYS A 107 0.55 -9.72 -1.42
N MET A 108 0.45 -9.93 -0.10
CA MET A 108 1.37 -9.35 0.89
C MET A 108 1.74 -10.40 1.93
N THR A 109 2.99 -10.41 2.37
CA THR A 109 3.44 -11.31 3.44
C THR A 109 3.25 -10.69 4.81
N ILE A 110 2.94 -11.49 5.84
CA ILE A 110 2.95 -11.01 7.24
C ILE A 110 4.36 -10.69 7.74
N CYS A 111 5.36 -11.41 7.22
CA CYS A 111 6.79 -11.19 7.44
C CYS A 111 7.44 -10.57 6.19
N LYS A 112 8.77 -10.61 6.05
CA LYS A 112 9.49 -10.07 4.86
C LYS A 112 9.71 -11.10 3.76
N GLN A 113 9.51 -12.39 4.05
CA GLN A 113 9.66 -13.49 3.08
C GLN A 113 8.32 -14.19 2.84
N TRP A 114 8.17 -14.78 1.65
CA TRP A 114 7.02 -15.62 1.29
C TRP A 114 7.08 -16.97 2.01
N ALA A 115 8.23 -17.63 1.96
CA ALA A 115 8.51 -18.83 2.74
C ALA A 115 8.93 -18.46 4.16
N TRP A 116 8.77 -19.40 5.10
CA TRP A 116 9.26 -19.23 6.45
C TRP A 116 10.79 -19.06 6.48
N LYS A 117 11.24 -18.12 7.30
CA LYS A 117 12.65 -17.87 7.58
C LYS A 117 12.83 -17.68 9.08
N PRO A 118 13.81 -18.37 9.72
CA PRO A 118 14.09 -18.15 11.13
C PRO A 118 14.38 -16.68 11.42
N ASN A 119 13.80 -16.14 12.49
CA ASN A 119 14.00 -14.76 12.95
C ASN A 119 13.60 -13.69 11.91
N ASP A 120 12.65 -13.99 11.02
CA ASP A 120 12.15 -12.97 10.11
C ASP A 120 11.39 -11.86 10.85
N THR A 121 11.53 -10.63 10.34
CA THR A 121 10.82 -9.48 10.88
C THR A 121 9.36 -9.59 10.50
N MET A 122 8.50 -9.78 11.50
CA MET A 122 7.05 -9.72 11.34
C MET A 122 6.61 -8.25 11.35
N LYS A 123 5.62 -7.90 10.52
CA LYS A 123 4.91 -6.61 10.63
C LYS A 123 4.40 -6.41 12.06
N SER A 124 3.95 -5.22 12.44
CA SER A 124 3.22 -4.92 13.68
C SER A 124 1.72 -5.07 13.47
N LEU A 125 0.92 -5.12 14.54
CA LEU A 125 -0.54 -5.16 14.44
C LEU A 125 -1.08 -3.97 13.64
N LYS A 126 -0.54 -2.77 13.90
CA LYS A 126 -0.86 -1.55 13.17
C LYS A 126 -0.60 -1.69 11.67
N GLU A 127 0.58 -2.19 11.28
CA GLU A 127 0.90 -2.40 9.87
C GLU A 127 -0.01 -3.44 9.21
N CYS A 128 -0.33 -4.54 9.89
CA CYS A 128 -1.24 -5.55 9.36
C CYS A 128 -2.66 -4.99 9.15
N LEU A 129 -3.21 -4.30 10.16
CA LEU A 129 -4.56 -3.72 10.08
C LEU A 129 -4.63 -2.59 9.05
N GLN A 130 -3.67 -1.66 9.04
CA GLN A 130 -3.66 -0.60 8.04
C GLN A 130 -3.44 -1.12 6.62
N THR A 131 -2.73 -2.25 6.45
CA THR A 131 -2.65 -2.93 5.14
C THR A 131 -4.04 -3.40 4.70
N LEU A 132 -4.79 -4.06 5.59
CA LEU A 132 -6.15 -4.53 5.32
C LEU A 132 -7.11 -3.36 5.01
N ILE A 133 -7.11 -2.32 5.86
CA ILE A 133 -8.02 -1.17 5.75
C ILE A 133 -7.75 -0.40 4.44
N ARG A 134 -6.48 -0.10 4.14
CA ARG A 134 -6.11 0.57 2.88
C ARG A 134 -6.47 -0.27 1.66
N THR A 135 -6.33 -1.59 1.75
CA THR A 135 -6.72 -2.49 0.66
C THR A 135 -8.23 -2.42 0.40
N ASN A 136 -9.04 -2.51 1.46
CA ASN A 136 -10.50 -2.40 1.35
C ASN A 136 -10.95 -1.03 0.80
N GLY A 137 -10.38 0.07 1.29
CA GLY A 137 -10.77 1.40 0.81
C GLY A 137 -10.20 1.76 -0.57
N GLY A 138 -9.24 1.01 -1.08
CA GLY A 138 -8.86 1.02 -2.49
C GLY A 138 -9.77 0.17 -3.38
N ASP A 139 -10.80 -0.45 -2.79
CA ASP A 139 -11.74 -1.37 -3.42
C ASP A 139 -11.11 -2.69 -3.90
N GLY A 140 -10.07 -3.15 -3.19
CA GLY A 140 -9.33 -4.38 -3.50
C GLY A 140 -9.43 -5.45 -2.42
N ASN A 141 -8.93 -6.65 -2.78
CA ASN A 141 -8.80 -7.79 -1.88
C ASN A 141 -7.37 -7.89 -1.30
N LEU A 142 -7.25 -8.36 -0.06
CA LEU A 142 -5.96 -8.67 0.57
C LEU A 142 -5.75 -10.18 0.65
N LEU A 143 -4.79 -10.69 -0.11
CA LEU A 143 -4.21 -12.02 0.09
C LEU A 143 -3.03 -11.87 1.06
N PHE A 144 -3.21 -12.30 2.31
CA PHE A 144 -2.21 -12.15 3.36
C PHE A 144 -1.50 -13.48 3.66
N ASN A 145 -0.26 -13.59 3.19
CA ASN A 145 0.54 -14.81 3.28
C ASN A 145 1.17 -15.01 4.67
N VAL A 146 1.01 -16.23 5.18
CA VAL A 146 1.75 -16.78 6.31
C VAL A 146 2.73 -17.85 5.84
N GLY A 147 3.84 -18.02 6.55
CA GLY A 147 4.86 -19.02 6.25
C GLY A 147 4.86 -20.13 7.31
N PRO A 148 4.42 -21.37 6.98
CA PRO A 148 4.58 -22.52 7.85
C PRO A 148 6.04 -22.87 8.08
N GLU A 149 6.36 -23.29 9.30
CA GLU A 149 7.65 -23.88 9.65
C GLU A 149 7.91 -25.18 8.87
N PRO A 150 9.16 -25.68 8.81
CA PRO A 150 9.45 -26.97 8.16
C PRO A 150 8.66 -28.16 8.72
N SER A 151 8.12 -28.03 9.94
CA SER A 151 7.20 -28.99 10.56
C SER A 151 5.79 -29.00 9.94
N GLY A 152 5.46 -28.03 9.08
CA GLY A 152 4.13 -27.79 8.53
C GLY A 152 3.21 -26.94 9.43
N VAL A 153 3.67 -26.55 10.63
CA VAL A 153 2.89 -25.74 11.57
C VAL A 153 3.06 -24.25 11.25
N ILE A 154 1.96 -23.49 11.28
CA ILE A 154 2.04 -22.02 11.18
C ILE A 154 2.75 -21.50 12.43
N GLU A 155 3.80 -20.71 12.23
CA GLU A 155 4.60 -20.14 13.31
C GLU A 155 3.71 -19.46 14.38
N PRO A 156 3.88 -19.76 15.69
CA PRO A 156 3.03 -19.22 16.75
C PRO A 156 2.90 -17.70 16.76
N ARG A 157 3.98 -16.95 16.45
CA ARG A 157 3.93 -15.48 16.35
C ARG A 157 2.95 -14.99 15.28
N GLN A 158 2.89 -15.67 14.14
CA GLN A 158 1.98 -15.34 13.05
C GLN A 158 0.54 -15.67 13.43
N VAL A 159 0.31 -16.79 14.12
CA VAL A 159 -1.02 -17.16 14.67
C VAL A 159 -1.53 -16.09 15.63
N GLU A 160 -0.73 -15.69 16.62
CA GLU A 160 -1.13 -14.68 17.59
C GLU A 160 -1.43 -13.33 16.92
N ARG A 161 -0.63 -12.92 15.93
CA ARG A 161 -0.95 -11.72 15.15
C ARG A 161 -2.28 -11.81 14.44
N LEU A 162 -2.58 -12.93 13.78
CA LEU A 162 -3.85 -13.10 13.09
C LEU A 162 -5.04 -13.09 14.07
N LYS A 163 -4.87 -13.61 15.29
CA LYS A 163 -5.87 -13.50 16.35
C LYS A 163 -6.08 -12.05 16.80
N GLU A 164 -5.02 -11.27 16.95
CA GLU A 164 -5.12 -9.83 17.26
C GLU A 164 -5.91 -9.08 16.17
N MET A 165 -5.62 -9.38 14.89
CA MET A 165 -6.41 -8.82 13.76
C MET A 165 -7.87 -9.27 13.82
N GLY A 166 -8.11 -10.55 14.12
CA GLY A 166 -9.46 -11.11 14.27
C GLY A 166 -10.26 -10.45 15.40
N ALA A 167 -9.60 -10.17 16.54
CA ALA A 167 -10.23 -9.46 17.66
C ALA A 167 -10.63 -8.02 17.27
N TRP A 168 -9.78 -7.33 16.52
CA TRP A 168 -10.11 -6.00 15.97
C TRP A 168 -11.29 -6.08 14.99
N LEU A 169 -11.29 -7.06 14.08
CA LEU A 169 -12.39 -7.29 13.12
C LEU A 169 -13.70 -7.68 13.80
N ALA A 170 -13.67 -8.38 14.94
CA ALA A 170 -14.89 -8.70 15.68
C ALA A 170 -15.60 -7.43 16.19
N LYS A 171 -14.84 -6.37 16.52
CA LYS A 171 -15.38 -5.09 16.99
C LYS A 171 -15.75 -4.15 15.85
N ASN A 172 -14.91 -4.11 14.81
CA ASN A 172 -14.94 -3.06 13.79
C ASN A 172 -15.30 -3.59 12.39
N GLY A 173 -15.48 -4.89 12.23
CA GLY A 173 -15.60 -5.53 10.92
C GLY A 173 -16.78 -5.06 10.08
N GLU A 174 -17.81 -4.44 10.68
CA GLU A 174 -18.90 -3.84 9.91
C GLU A 174 -18.43 -2.71 8.97
N SER A 175 -17.30 -2.05 9.28
CA SER A 175 -16.72 -1.02 8.42
C SER A 175 -15.94 -1.59 7.23
N LEU A 176 -15.76 -2.92 7.14
CA LEU A 176 -15.03 -3.57 6.06
C LEU A 176 -15.89 -4.61 5.34
N TYR A 177 -16.56 -5.50 6.07
CA TYR A 177 -17.36 -6.57 5.48
C TYR A 177 -18.59 -6.04 4.75
N GLY A 178 -18.78 -6.51 3.51
CA GLY A 178 -19.91 -6.10 2.67
C GLY A 178 -19.85 -4.63 2.23
N THR A 179 -18.66 -4.03 2.26
CA THR A 179 -18.43 -2.65 1.80
C THR A 179 -17.75 -2.62 0.44
N ARG A 180 -17.75 -1.43 -0.18
CA ARG A 180 -16.91 -1.05 -1.32
C ARG A 180 -16.01 0.10 -0.92
N GLY A 181 -14.91 0.30 -1.63
CA GLY A 181 -14.03 1.45 -1.42
C GLY A 181 -14.69 2.79 -1.75
N GLY A 182 -14.26 3.85 -1.07
CA GLY A 182 -14.73 5.22 -1.28
C GLY A 182 -15.83 5.67 -0.30
N PRO A 183 -16.43 6.85 -0.52
CA PRO A 183 -16.29 7.69 -1.71
C PRO A 183 -14.99 8.50 -1.74
N TRP A 184 -14.31 8.71 -0.61
CA TRP A 184 -12.99 9.35 -0.61
C TRP A 184 -11.89 8.32 -0.88
N LYS A 185 -11.12 8.56 -1.95
CA LYS A 185 -9.96 7.74 -2.31
C LYS A 185 -8.93 7.72 -1.17
N PRO A 186 -8.19 6.61 -0.97
CA PRO A 186 -7.14 6.53 0.03
C PRO A 186 -6.11 7.66 -0.09
N ALA A 187 -5.77 8.27 1.04
CA ALA A 187 -4.69 9.23 1.19
C ALA A 187 -3.76 8.81 2.35
N SER A 188 -2.78 9.65 2.70
CA SER A 188 -1.80 9.31 3.75
C SER A 188 -2.44 9.09 5.12
N HIS A 189 -3.49 9.83 5.47
CA HIS A 189 -4.12 9.84 6.80
C HIS A 189 -5.52 9.25 6.86
N VAL A 190 -6.17 9.08 5.71
CA VAL A 190 -7.59 8.69 5.63
C VAL A 190 -7.81 7.67 4.52
N VAL A 191 -8.74 6.76 4.79
CA VAL A 191 -9.31 5.81 3.86
C VAL A 191 -10.82 5.79 4.08
N SER A 192 -11.62 5.48 3.07
CA SER A 192 -13.05 5.28 3.28
C SER A 192 -13.58 4.02 2.60
N THR A 193 -14.59 3.45 3.24
CA THR A 193 -15.42 2.37 2.72
C THR A 193 -16.89 2.77 2.84
N ARG A 194 -17.76 2.12 2.07
CA ARG A 194 -19.17 2.50 1.97
C ARG A 194 -20.08 1.31 1.71
N LYS A 195 -21.32 1.39 2.20
CA LYS A 195 -22.41 0.45 1.89
C LYS A 195 -23.76 1.12 2.20
N GLY A 196 -24.71 1.05 1.27
CA GLY A 196 -26.04 1.66 1.45
C GLY A 196 -25.93 3.14 1.83
N ASP A 197 -26.59 3.57 2.90
CA ASP A 197 -26.57 4.94 3.41
C ASP A 197 -25.40 5.25 4.37
N LYS A 198 -24.45 4.31 4.52
CA LYS A 198 -23.30 4.44 5.44
C LYS A 198 -21.98 4.62 4.70
N ILE A 199 -21.17 5.53 5.22
CA ILE A 199 -19.76 5.69 4.85
C ILE A 199 -18.93 5.57 6.13
N TYR A 200 -17.90 4.74 6.11
CA TYR A 200 -16.94 4.60 7.20
C TYR A 200 -15.65 5.32 6.80
N VAL A 201 -15.30 6.36 7.56
CA VAL A 201 -14.06 7.11 7.39
C VAL A 201 -13.04 6.55 8.38
N HIS A 202 -12.03 5.87 7.85
CA HIS A 202 -10.93 5.28 8.59
C HIS A 202 -9.78 6.28 8.72
N LEU A 203 -9.56 6.80 9.92
CA LEU A 203 -8.51 7.76 10.23
C LEU A 203 -7.29 7.00 10.78
N LEU A 204 -6.30 6.82 9.92
CA LEU A 204 -5.13 5.95 10.15
C LEU A 204 -4.05 6.58 11.04
N ARG A 205 -4.23 7.86 11.38
CA ARG A 205 -3.43 8.59 12.35
C ARG A 205 -4.20 9.81 12.84
N LYS A 206 -3.83 10.28 14.03
CA LYS A 206 -4.30 11.56 14.54
C LYS A 206 -3.82 12.71 13.64
N VAL A 207 -4.69 13.69 13.43
CA VAL A 207 -4.39 14.96 12.76
C VAL A 207 -4.56 16.11 13.74
N GLU A 208 -3.95 17.26 13.43
CA GLU A 208 -4.17 18.49 14.20
C GLU A 208 -5.46 19.17 13.72
N GLY A 209 -6.30 19.60 14.66
CA GLY A 209 -7.59 20.24 14.33
C GLY A 209 -8.65 19.26 13.81
N PRO A 210 -9.70 19.76 13.14
CA PRO A 210 -10.71 18.91 12.54
C PRO A 210 -10.13 18.12 11.35
N VAL A 211 -10.65 16.91 11.15
CA VAL A 211 -10.40 16.17 9.91
C VAL A 211 -11.18 16.87 8.80
N THR A 212 -10.49 17.25 7.73
CA THR A 212 -11.11 17.91 6.57
C THR A 212 -11.16 16.96 5.38
N LEU A 213 -12.30 16.90 4.70
CA LEU A 213 -12.57 16.12 3.50
C LEU A 213 -13.35 16.97 2.49
N PRO A 214 -13.29 16.70 1.17
CA PRO A 214 -14.22 17.33 0.23
C PRO A 214 -15.66 17.02 0.62
N ALA A 215 -16.53 18.01 0.51
CA ALA A 215 -17.95 17.87 0.80
C ALA A 215 -18.59 16.79 -0.10
N LEU A 216 -19.56 16.07 0.47
CA LEU A 216 -20.38 15.13 -0.29
C LEU A 216 -21.49 15.88 -1.04
N PRO A 217 -21.93 15.40 -2.21
CA PRO A 217 -23.05 15.99 -2.94
C PRO A 217 -24.42 15.67 -2.31
N VAL A 218 -24.43 15.16 -1.08
CA VAL A 218 -25.61 14.73 -0.33
C VAL A 218 -25.47 15.17 1.13
N ALA A 219 -26.60 15.32 1.83
CA ALA A 219 -26.59 15.71 3.23
C ALA A 219 -26.07 14.57 4.13
N ILE A 220 -25.27 14.93 5.13
CA ILE A 220 -24.87 14.03 6.22
C ILE A 220 -25.88 14.20 7.35
N THR A 221 -26.64 13.15 7.64
CA THR A 221 -27.71 13.15 8.65
C THR A 221 -27.19 12.78 10.04
N SER A 222 -26.06 12.06 10.12
CA SER A 222 -25.41 11.69 11.38
C SER A 222 -23.92 11.45 11.18
N ALA A 223 -23.12 11.78 12.20
CA ALA A 223 -21.71 11.44 12.30
C ALA A 223 -21.38 10.97 13.72
N LYS A 224 -20.70 9.84 13.85
CA LYS A 224 -20.25 9.29 15.15
C LYS A 224 -18.99 8.45 14.98
N VAL A 225 -18.20 8.34 16.03
CA VAL A 225 -17.17 7.29 16.09
C VAL A 225 -17.89 5.94 16.14
N LEU A 226 -17.41 4.97 15.37
CA LEU A 226 -17.99 3.63 15.34
C LEU A 226 -17.98 3.04 16.75
N ASN A 227 -19.16 2.62 17.23
CA ASN A 227 -19.36 2.16 18.62
C ASN A 227 -18.93 3.18 19.69
N GLY A 228 -19.01 4.48 19.38
CA GLY A 228 -18.51 5.57 20.21
C GLY A 228 -19.37 6.83 20.19
N PRO A 229 -18.82 7.98 20.64
CA PRO A 229 -19.55 9.23 20.76
C PRO A 229 -19.89 9.84 19.38
N SER A 230 -20.88 10.74 19.37
CA SER A 230 -21.18 11.59 18.23
C SER A 230 -19.96 12.47 17.86
N VAL A 231 -19.83 12.74 16.57
CA VAL A 231 -18.79 13.60 15.99
C VAL A 231 -19.50 14.84 15.46
N ALA A 232 -19.06 16.04 15.86
CA ALA A 232 -19.62 17.26 15.29
C ALA A 232 -19.10 17.41 13.86
N HIS A 233 -19.98 17.77 12.92
CA HIS A 233 -19.63 17.98 11.53
C HIS A 233 -20.21 19.28 10.99
N SER A 234 -19.49 19.89 10.04
CA SER A 234 -19.97 21.06 9.28
C SER A 234 -19.46 21.01 7.85
N VAL A 235 -20.18 21.66 6.94
CA VAL A 235 -19.78 21.83 5.54
C VAL A 235 -19.70 23.31 5.24
N LYS A 236 -18.54 23.77 4.76
CA LYS A 236 -18.29 25.15 4.34
C LYS A 236 -17.31 25.17 3.19
N ASP A 237 -17.55 26.00 2.17
CA ASP A 237 -16.65 26.19 1.02
C ASP A 237 -16.21 24.85 0.38
N ASP A 238 -17.18 23.95 0.15
CA ASP A 238 -16.98 22.58 -0.37
C ASP A 238 -16.07 21.67 0.49
N ILE A 239 -15.88 22.00 1.76
CA ILE A 239 -15.10 21.22 2.73
C ILE A 239 -16.01 20.72 3.86
N LEU A 240 -16.05 19.40 4.03
CA LEU A 240 -16.53 18.73 5.22
C LEU A 240 -15.45 18.79 6.32
N SER A 241 -15.83 19.26 7.51
CA SER A 241 -15.00 19.22 8.71
C SER A 241 -15.62 18.27 9.74
N LEU A 242 -14.81 17.37 10.30
CA LEU A 242 -15.20 16.41 11.35
C LEU A 242 -14.38 16.65 12.63
N GLU A 243 -15.06 16.96 13.73
CA GLU A 243 -14.44 17.19 15.03
C GLU A 243 -14.46 15.91 15.87
N VAL A 244 -13.41 15.09 15.72
CA VAL A 244 -13.27 13.85 16.47
C VAL A 244 -12.89 14.16 17.92
N PRO A 245 -13.67 13.71 18.93
CA PRO A 245 -13.37 13.94 20.33
C PRO A 245 -11.96 13.48 20.71
N ALA A 246 -11.23 14.27 21.49
CA ALA A 246 -9.81 14.04 21.79
C ALA A 246 -9.55 12.65 22.44
N ASN A 247 -10.51 12.14 23.19
CA ASN A 247 -10.46 10.84 23.87
C ASN A 247 -10.96 9.65 23.02
N ALA A 248 -11.46 9.90 21.81
CA ALA A 248 -11.99 8.88 20.92
C ALA A 248 -10.99 8.42 19.85
N TRP A 249 -9.79 9.00 19.82
CA TRP A 249 -8.72 8.62 18.90
C TRP A 249 -8.10 7.28 19.28
N ASP A 250 -8.08 6.36 18.32
CA ASP A 250 -7.34 5.10 18.35
C ASP A 250 -6.01 5.23 17.59
N GLU A 251 -4.95 4.58 18.08
CA GLU A 251 -3.61 4.67 17.50
C GLU A 251 -3.51 3.97 16.13
N ILE A 252 -4.32 2.95 15.89
CA ILE A 252 -4.30 2.14 14.66
C ILE A 252 -5.30 2.68 13.65
N ASP A 253 -6.55 2.87 14.08
CA ASP A 253 -7.64 3.29 13.20
C ASP A 253 -8.82 3.86 14.00
N THR A 254 -9.06 5.17 13.85
CA THR A 254 -10.28 5.80 14.36
C THR A 254 -11.33 5.82 13.27
N ILE A 255 -12.43 5.11 13.46
CA ILE A 255 -13.48 4.97 12.46
C ILE A 255 -14.61 5.95 12.76
N VAL A 256 -14.89 6.88 11.85
CA VAL A 256 -16.08 7.72 11.90
C VAL A 256 -17.12 7.14 10.94
N GLU A 257 -18.26 6.71 11.48
CA GLU A 257 -19.44 6.34 10.71
C GLU A 257 -20.24 7.61 10.38
N LEU A 258 -20.43 7.85 9.09
CA LEU A 258 -21.34 8.85 8.54
C LEU A 258 -22.60 8.14 8.02
N THR A 259 -23.76 8.69 8.35
CA THR A 259 -25.02 8.37 7.67
C THR A 259 -25.38 9.52 6.76
N ILE A 260 -25.71 9.21 5.52
CA ILE A 260 -26.07 10.20 4.49
C ILE A 260 -27.53 10.05 4.07
N SER A 261 -28.07 11.09 3.45
CA SER A 261 -29.29 10.96 2.66
C SER A 261 -28.98 10.26 1.34
N GLY A 262 -29.66 9.15 1.05
CA GLY A 262 -29.50 8.40 -0.20
C GLY A 262 -28.51 7.24 -0.10
N ASP A 263 -28.08 6.73 -1.26
CA ASP A 263 -27.13 5.62 -1.37
C ASP A 263 -25.71 6.14 -1.65
N SER A 264 -24.77 5.73 -0.82
CA SER A 264 -23.35 6.07 -0.90
C SER A 264 -22.69 5.56 -2.18
N MET A 265 -23.25 4.54 -2.82
CA MET A 265 -22.76 3.98 -4.08
C MET A 265 -22.98 4.91 -5.27
N GLU A 266 -23.94 5.82 -5.19
CA GLU A 266 -24.23 6.84 -6.24
C GLU A 266 -23.27 8.03 -6.19
N ILE A 267 -22.42 8.12 -5.16
CA ILE A 267 -21.43 9.20 -5.03
C ILE A 267 -20.21 8.86 -5.89
N ALA A 268 -19.87 9.74 -6.82
CA ALA A 268 -18.63 9.62 -7.59
C ALA A 268 -17.39 9.66 -6.67
N PRO A 269 -16.34 8.85 -6.92
CA PRO A 269 -15.14 8.86 -6.09
C PRO A 269 -14.45 10.23 -6.04
N LEU A 270 -14.27 10.74 -4.83
CA LEU A 270 -13.64 12.02 -4.54
C LEU A 270 -12.17 11.80 -4.15
N LYS A 271 -11.28 12.66 -4.63
CA LYS A 271 -9.90 12.71 -4.12
C LYS A 271 -9.95 13.27 -2.69
N ALA A 272 -9.55 12.50 -1.68
CA ALA A 272 -9.52 13.00 -0.30
C ALA A 272 -8.64 14.25 -0.22
N SER A 273 -9.10 15.26 0.53
CA SER A 273 -8.27 16.43 0.82
C SER A 273 -7.19 15.99 1.76
N ALA A 274 -5.97 16.08 1.28
CA ALA A 274 -4.86 15.48 1.92
C ALA A 274 -4.32 16.44 2.99
N GLN A 275 -4.34 16.01 4.25
CA GLN A 275 -3.86 16.79 5.40
C GLN A 275 -2.44 16.33 5.74
N SER A 276 -1.46 17.16 5.40
CA SER A 276 -0.07 16.97 5.82
C SER A 276 0.03 16.73 7.32
N ASN A 277 0.92 15.85 7.75
CA ASN A 277 1.26 15.78 9.18
C ASN A 277 2.37 16.76 9.59
N ILE A 278 2.78 17.65 8.67
CA ILE A 278 3.73 18.74 8.93
C ILE A 278 3.08 20.06 8.47
N PRO A 279 2.00 20.51 9.12
CA PRO A 279 1.16 21.60 8.61
C PRO A 279 1.96 22.90 8.42
N GLY A 280 1.80 23.49 7.24
CA GLY A 280 2.45 24.74 6.84
C GLY A 280 3.92 24.63 6.44
N ALA A 281 4.52 23.44 6.53
CA ALA A 281 5.89 23.24 6.07
C ALA A 281 6.01 23.41 4.54
N LYS A 282 7.23 23.74 4.11
CA LYS A 282 7.59 23.93 2.69
C LYS A 282 8.70 22.97 2.34
N ALA A 283 8.62 22.35 1.17
CA ALA A 283 9.69 21.49 0.67
C ALA A 283 10.42 22.13 -0.51
N THR A 284 11.74 21.95 -0.53
CA THR A 284 12.62 22.33 -1.64
C THR A 284 13.53 21.18 -1.99
N ALA A 285 14.04 21.13 -3.22
CA ALA A 285 14.93 20.06 -3.65
C ALA A 285 16.05 20.60 -4.53
N SER A 286 17.17 19.88 -4.56
CA SER A 286 18.31 20.22 -5.42
C SER A 286 18.02 20.08 -6.91
N VAL A 287 17.02 19.28 -7.27
CA VAL A 287 16.65 18.96 -8.64
C VAL A 287 15.20 18.51 -8.72
N ILE A 288 14.51 18.88 -9.81
CA ILE A 288 13.14 18.50 -10.12
C ILE A 288 13.10 17.97 -11.57
N TYR A 289 12.37 16.88 -11.80
CA TYR A 289 12.21 16.30 -13.13
C TYR A 289 11.63 17.33 -14.11
N GLY A 290 12.45 17.74 -15.08
CA GLY A 290 12.07 18.71 -16.12
C GLY A 290 11.65 20.09 -15.59
N ASN A 291 11.98 20.45 -14.33
CA ASN A 291 11.41 21.61 -13.64
C ASN A 291 9.87 21.68 -13.71
N ASN A 292 9.20 20.52 -13.82
CA ASN A 292 7.75 20.44 -13.93
C ASN A 292 7.13 20.60 -12.52
N PRO A 293 6.19 21.55 -12.31
CA PRO A 293 5.45 21.71 -11.05
C PRO A 293 4.75 20.44 -10.57
N GLU A 294 4.33 19.54 -11.46
CA GLU A 294 3.72 18.24 -11.09
C GLU A 294 4.67 17.32 -10.32
N PHE A 295 5.97 17.58 -10.38
CA PHE A 295 7.01 16.84 -9.66
C PHE A 295 7.76 17.70 -8.64
N ALA A 296 7.18 18.83 -8.24
CA ALA A 296 7.79 19.75 -7.29
C ALA A 296 8.06 19.10 -5.93
N ALA A 297 8.99 19.67 -5.18
CA ALA A 297 9.35 19.17 -3.85
C ALA A 297 8.15 19.17 -2.87
N ASP A 298 7.28 20.19 -2.95
CA ASP A 298 6.08 20.33 -2.10
C ASP A 298 5.10 19.16 -2.21
N MET A 299 5.17 18.36 -3.29
CA MET A 299 4.33 17.15 -3.44
C MET A 299 4.60 16.11 -2.34
N VAL A 300 5.72 16.17 -1.62
CA VAL A 300 6.01 15.23 -0.51
C VAL A 300 5.30 15.56 0.80
N LEU A 301 4.59 16.69 0.84
CA LEU A 301 3.90 17.20 2.01
C LEU A 301 2.40 17.36 1.77
N ASP A 302 1.91 17.06 0.58
CA ASP A 302 0.53 17.32 0.23
C ASP A 302 -0.43 16.26 0.79
N GLY A 303 0.07 15.12 1.28
CA GLY A 303 -0.71 14.01 1.83
C GLY A 303 -1.29 13.06 0.76
N ASP A 304 -1.07 13.33 -0.52
CA ASP A 304 -1.59 12.60 -1.68
C ASP A 304 -0.58 11.55 -2.16
N LEU A 305 -0.97 10.28 -2.12
CA LEU A 305 -0.08 9.18 -2.48
C LEU A 305 0.02 8.99 -4.01
N ASP A 306 -0.72 9.74 -4.82
CA ASP A 306 -0.62 9.72 -6.28
C ASP A 306 0.31 10.80 -6.85
N THR A 307 0.56 11.88 -6.11
CA THR A 307 1.58 12.88 -6.42
C THR A 307 2.95 12.44 -5.88
N ARG A 308 4.01 13.13 -6.33
CA ARG A 308 5.38 12.83 -5.93
C ARG A 308 6.36 13.93 -6.31
N TRP A 309 7.39 14.12 -5.50
CA TRP A 309 8.64 14.71 -5.97
C TRP A 309 9.42 13.68 -6.79
N ALA A 310 9.88 14.07 -7.97
CA ALA A 310 10.68 13.23 -8.85
C ALA A 310 11.90 13.95 -9.39
N THR A 311 12.95 13.17 -9.69
CA THR A 311 14.21 13.66 -10.27
C THR A 311 14.41 13.11 -11.69
N PRO A 312 15.22 13.77 -12.56
CA PRO A 312 15.60 13.24 -13.86
C PRO A 312 16.20 11.84 -13.78
N ASN A 313 15.97 11.03 -14.82
CA ASN A 313 16.55 9.70 -14.90
C ASN A 313 18.09 9.76 -14.79
N GLY A 314 18.66 8.83 -14.03
CA GLY A 314 20.11 8.77 -13.79
C GLY A 314 20.62 9.67 -12.67
N THR A 315 19.76 10.47 -12.01
CA THR A 315 20.14 11.23 -10.81
C THR A 315 20.61 10.28 -9.71
N LYS A 316 21.90 10.32 -9.36
CA LYS A 316 22.50 9.44 -8.34
C LYS A 316 22.58 10.07 -6.96
N LYS A 317 22.71 11.40 -6.91
CA LYS A 317 22.87 12.19 -5.69
C LYS A 317 21.99 13.43 -5.79
N CYS A 318 21.24 13.71 -4.75
CA CYS A 318 20.38 14.89 -4.65
C CYS A 318 19.95 15.08 -3.20
N TRP A 319 19.27 16.18 -2.90
CA TRP A 319 18.64 16.38 -1.61
C TRP A 319 17.22 16.89 -1.76
N LEU A 320 16.40 16.53 -0.79
CA LEU A 320 15.05 17.05 -0.54
C LEU A 320 15.05 17.61 0.89
N GLN A 321 14.63 18.86 1.04
CA GLN A 321 14.59 19.59 2.30
C GLN A 321 13.15 19.93 2.64
N ILE A 322 12.82 19.90 3.93
CA ILE A 322 11.54 20.34 4.47
C ILE A 322 11.84 21.39 5.54
N ASP A 323 11.37 22.60 5.32
CA ASP A 323 11.45 23.73 6.25
C ASP A 323 10.15 23.82 7.06
N PHE A 324 10.28 23.80 8.38
CA PHE A 324 9.15 23.89 9.30
C PHE A 324 8.78 25.34 9.58
N THR A 325 7.51 25.58 9.93
CA THR A 325 7.02 26.91 10.32
C THR A 325 7.52 27.37 11.69
N LYS A 326 7.91 26.41 12.54
CA LYS A 326 8.50 26.60 13.86
C LYS A 326 9.45 25.44 14.16
N GLU A 327 10.31 25.60 15.16
CA GLU A 327 11.08 24.46 15.67
C GLU A 327 10.14 23.33 16.06
N THR A 328 10.45 22.14 15.54
CA THR A 328 9.59 20.95 15.65
C THR A 328 10.40 19.82 16.25
N THR A 329 9.83 19.16 17.26
CA THR A 329 10.40 17.98 17.91
C THR A 329 9.71 16.71 17.41
N PHE A 330 10.48 15.72 16.99
CA PHE A 330 9.97 14.43 16.51
C PHE A 330 11.00 13.33 16.82
N SER A 331 10.55 12.07 16.90
CA SER A 331 11.40 10.91 17.22
C SER A 331 11.31 9.80 16.18
N GLY A 332 10.67 10.07 15.04
CA GLY A 332 10.69 9.17 13.90
C GLY A 332 10.24 9.84 12.61
N ILE A 333 10.38 9.10 11.52
CA ILE A 333 9.98 9.51 10.19
C ILE A 333 9.43 8.31 9.42
N GLN A 334 8.48 8.58 8.53
CA GLN A 334 7.99 7.67 7.52
C GLN A 334 8.15 8.32 6.14
N ILE A 335 8.65 7.58 5.16
CA ILE A 335 8.88 8.06 3.79
C ILE A 335 8.31 7.04 2.81
N GLU A 336 7.44 7.50 1.93
CA GLU A 336 6.80 6.70 0.89
C GLU A 336 7.58 6.84 -0.43
N GLU A 337 8.27 5.80 -0.87
CA GLU A 337 9.03 5.83 -2.13
C GLU A 337 8.17 5.28 -3.30
N ALA A 338 8.11 6.02 -4.40
CA ALA A 338 7.42 5.55 -5.59
C ALA A 338 8.20 4.41 -6.27
N TRP A 339 7.47 3.43 -6.82
CA TRP A 339 7.99 2.30 -7.62
C TRP A 339 8.98 1.37 -6.91
N ALA A 340 9.05 1.42 -5.58
CA ALA A 340 10.02 0.63 -4.81
C ALA A 340 9.66 -0.87 -4.64
N GLY A 341 8.58 -1.36 -5.28
CA GLY A 341 7.98 -2.69 -5.07
C GLY A 341 9.00 -3.83 -4.97
N HIS A 342 9.81 -4.06 -6.01
CA HIS A 342 10.84 -5.13 -5.98
C HIS A 342 12.26 -4.61 -5.69
N SER A 343 12.50 -3.30 -5.78
CA SER A 343 13.76 -2.69 -5.32
C SER A 343 13.63 -1.18 -5.13
N SER A 344 14.04 -0.69 -3.96
CA SER A 344 14.17 0.74 -3.61
C SER A 344 14.98 1.50 -4.67
N ARG A 345 14.53 2.67 -5.14
CA ARG A 345 15.33 3.46 -6.10
C ARG A 345 16.50 4.13 -5.41
N VAL A 346 16.28 4.68 -4.23
CA VAL A 346 17.30 5.11 -3.28
C VAL A 346 18.09 3.89 -2.82
N LYS A 347 19.43 3.99 -2.85
CA LYS A 347 20.35 2.90 -2.48
C LYS A 347 21.27 3.28 -1.31
N LYS A 348 21.40 4.57 -1.00
CA LYS A 348 22.02 5.08 0.22
C LYS A 348 21.51 6.48 0.53
N PHE A 349 21.20 6.78 1.79
CA PHE A 349 20.75 8.11 2.21
C PHE A 349 21.17 8.44 3.65
N GLU A 350 21.04 9.72 3.97
CA GLU A 350 21.13 10.29 5.31
C GLU A 350 19.91 11.16 5.58
N LEU A 351 19.41 11.14 6.81
CA LEU A 351 18.49 12.12 7.34
C LEU A 351 19.28 13.11 8.17
N GLN A 352 19.12 14.38 7.84
CA GLN A 352 19.89 15.46 8.43
C GLN A 352 18.97 16.52 9.03
N LYS A 353 19.41 17.09 10.15
CA LYS A 353 18.76 18.23 10.80
C LYS A 353 19.56 19.50 10.53
N LYS A 354 18.88 20.63 10.50
CA LYS A 354 19.54 21.93 10.43
C LYS A 354 20.06 22.32 11.82
N SER A 355 21.31 22.75 11.88
CA SER A 355 22.00 23.25 13.09
C SER A 355 22.73 24.57 12.79
N ALA A 356 23.32 25.18 13.82
CA ALA A 356 24.10 26.41 13.67
C ALA A 356 25.30 26.25 12.71
N ASN A 357 25.84 25.03 12.58
CA ASN A 357 27.01 24.72 11.74
C ASN A 357 26.63 24.11 10.38
N GLY A 358 25.35 24.16 10.01
CA GLY A 358 24.86 23.62 8.74
C GLY A 358 23.97 22.38 8.93
N TRP A 359 24.30 21.29 8.25
CA TRP A 359 23.49 20.06 8.24
C TRP A 359 24.20 18.95 8.99
N GLU A 360 23.51 18.37 9.98
CA GLU A 360 24.03 17.28 10.81
C GLU A 360 23.21 16.00 10.58
N THR A 361 23.90 14.90 10.26
CA THR A 361 23.26 13.59 10.09
C THR A 361 22.83 13.02 11.45
N PHE A 362 21.56 12.67 11.57
CA PHE A 362 21.03 11.98 12.76
C PHE A 362 20.57 10.55 12.47
N HIS A 363 20.47 10.15 11.20
CA HIS A 363 20.15 8.79 10.80
C HIS A 363 20.68 8.49 9.39
N SER A 364 21.04 7.25 9.10
CA SER A 364 21.54 6.84 7.77
C SER A 364 20.99 5.46 7.39
N GLY A 365 20.81 5.22 6.09
CA GLY A 365 20.27 3.96 5.60
C GLY A 365 20.71 3.61 4.18
N GLY A 366 20.45 2.35 3.78
CA GLY A 366 20.66 1.84 2.42
C GLY A 366 19.50 2.22 1.51
N GLY A 367 18.45 1.40 1.46
CA GLY A 367 17.23 1.70 0.71
C GLY A 367 16.13 2.26 1.59
N LEU A 368 15.24 3.07 1.00
CA LEU A 368 13.98 3.46 1.62
C LEU A 368 12.97 2.30 1.50
N GLY A 369 12.84 1.73 0.30
CA GLY A 369 11.74 0.79 0.02
C GLY A 369 10.40 1.52 -0.06
N ALA A 370 9.32 0.79 -0.33
CA ALA A 370 8.01 1.41 -0.54
C ALA A 370 7.52 2.20 0.69
N HIS A 371 7.77 1.68 1.88
CA HIS A 371 7.25 2.20 3.15
C HIS A 371 8.40 2.32 4.17
N PHE A 372 9.32 3.25 3.95
CA PHE A 372 10.43 3.45 4.88
C PHE A 372 9.89 3.99 6.20
N LYS A 373 10.36 3.42 7.32
CA LYS A 373 10.07 3.94 8.66
C LYS A 373 11.29 3.79 9.54
N ALA A 374 11.62 4.84 10.28
CA ALA A 374 12.67 4.83 11.29
C ALA A 374 12.25 5.61 12.53
N THR A 375 12.72 5.15 13.69
CA THR A 375 12.63 5.85 14.97
C THR A 375 14.05 6.11 15.50
N PHE A 376 14.23 7.21 16.22
CA PHE A 376 15.51 7.69 16.73
C PHE A 376 15.29 8.55 17.99
N GLU A 377 16.37 8.90 18.68
CA GLU A 377 16.32 9.85 19.79
C GLU A 377 15.68 11.18 19.36
N PRO A 378 14.83 11.82 20.18
CA PRO A 378 14.12 13.02 19.79
C PRO A 378 15.03 14.10 19.19
N VAL A 379 14.65 14.60 18.01
CA VAL A 379 15.33 15.66 17.27
C VAL A 379 14.47 16.90 17.30
N THR A 380 15.04 18.03 17.72
CA THR A 380 14.45 19.37 17.59
C THR A 380 15.23 20.16 16.54
N THR A 381 14.54 20.70 15.54
CA THR A 381 15.15 21.52 14.48
C THR A 381 14.10 22.37 13.76
N SER A 382 14.55 23.36 12.99
CA SER A 382 13.72 24.17 12.10
C SER A 382 13.59 23.59 10.69
N ALA A 383 14.45 22.64 10.29
CA ALA A 383 14.37 21.99 8.99
C ALA A 383 15.04 20.62 8.99
N ILE A 384 14.54 19.72 8.13
CA ILE A 384 15.16 18.42 7.87
C ILE A 384 15.56 18.29 6.40
N ARG A 385 16.52 17.40 6.12
CA ARG A 385 16.96 17.08 4.78
C ARG A 385 17.13 15.57 4.60
N LEU A 386 16.45 15.02 3.60
CA LEU A 386 16.76 13.72 3.02
C LEU A 386 17.89 13.91 2.02
N ASN A 387 19.11 13.56 2.44
CA ASN A 387 20.32 13.64 1.63
C ASN A 387 20.58 12.29 0.96
N ILE A 388 20.36 12.21 -0.35
CA ILE A 388 20.46 10.96 -1.11
C ILE A 388 21.89 10.83 -1.63
N LEU A 389 22.61 9.84 -1.12
CA LEU A 389 24.01 9.58 -1.42
C LEU A 389 24.20 8.64 -2.61
N ASN A 390 23.21 7.80 -2.91
CA ASN A 390 23.21 6.92 -4.08
C ASN A 390 21.78 6.51 -4.49
N ALA A 391 21.53 6.37 -5.80
CA ALA A 391 20.27 5.91 -6.36
C ALA A 391 20.45 5.14 -7.69
N SER A 392 19.45 4.36 -8.08
CA SER A 392 19.46 3.55 -9.32
C SER A 392 19.01 4.33 -10.55
N GLU A 393 17.73 4.73 -10.62
CA GLU A 393 17.13 5.34 -11.81
C GLU A 393 16.79 6.83 -11.60
N GLY A 394 16.92 7.36 -10.38
CA GLY A 394 16.48 8.70 -9.98
C GLY A 394 15.48 8.59 -8.81
N PRO A 395 15.75 9.19 -7.64
CA PRO A 395 14.83 9.16 -6.51
C PRO A 395 13.46 9.71 -6.83
N THR A 396 12.43 9.13 -6.20
CA THR A 396 11.05 9.58 -6.34
C THR A 396 10.28 9.31 -5.06
N ILE A 397 9.83 10.37 -4.40
CA ILE A 397 9.24 10.34 -3.06
C ILE A 397 7.81 10.86 -3.16
N LYS A 398 6.86 10.07 -2.66
CA LYS A 398 5.44 10.42 -2.62
C LYS A 398 5.12 11.28 -1.42
N GLU A 399 5.58 10.86 -0.23
CA GLU A 399 5.19 11.49 1.02
C GLU A 399 6.33 11.41 2.04
N VAL A 400 6.47 12.44 2.87
CA VAL A 400 7.31 12.45 4.07
C VAL A 400 6.46 12.81 5.28
N MET A 401 6.49 11.95 6.30
CA MET A 401 5.74 12.14 7.53
C MET A 401 6.65 12.04 8.76
N LEU A 402 6.49 12.96 9.72
CA LEU A 402 7.10 12.85 11.05
C LEU A 402 6.29 11.97 12.02
N ILE A 403 6.99 11.24 12.89
CA ILE A 403 6.41 10.50 14.01
C ILE A 403 6.78 11.27 15.28
N GLN A 404 5.78 11.71 16.03
CA GLN A 404 6.01 12.40 17.30
C GLN A 404 6.49 11.42 18.37
N GLY A 405 7.34 11.91 19.27
CA GLY A 405 7.76 11.17 20.46
C GLY A 405 6.61 10.93 21.42
N LYS A 406 6.63 9.77 22.08
CA LYS A 406 5.76 9.49 23.22
C LYS A 406 6.14 10.39 24.40
#